data_AF-A0A926M2A7-F1
#
_entry.id   AF-A0A926M2A7-F1
#
_cell.length_a   1.000
_cell.length_b   1.000
_cell.length_c   1.000
_cell.angle_alpha   90.00
_cell.angle_beta   90.00
_cell.angle_gamma   90.00
#
_symmetry.space_group_name_H-M   'P 1'
#
loop_
_entity.id
_entity.type
_entity.pdbx_description
1 polymer ?
#
loop_
_entity_poly.entity_id
_entity_poly.type
_entity_poly.pdbx_seq_one_letter_code
_entity_poly.pdbx_strand_id
1 'polypeptide(L)'
;MGSLLFKSNKAFSLIELLVVVALIGILSAVGIVSYSGYTKSAKQKNAELSLNTINLGLQEYKSSFGSYYTEASTCNSGSSAKIVTNVLDGQDNLTDQDFQFCISASGSNYTITAKNPTTGCEISLNQTLKAIRNNSC
;
A
#
# COMPACT_ATOMS: atom_id res chain seq x y z
N MET A 1 32.37 -10.98 -60.86
CA MET A 1 31.02 -10.46 -60.51
C MET A 1 30.81 -10.70 -59.02
N GLY A 2 31.03 -9.68 -58.19
CA GLY A 2 30.82 -9.76 -56.75
C GLY A 2 30.53 -8.36 -56.25
N SER A 3 29.27 -7.94 -56.38
CA SER A 3 28.80 -6.63 -55.92
C SER A 3 28.88 -6.57 -54.39
N LEU A 4 29.81 -5.77 -53.87
CA LEU A 4 29.85 -5.37 -52.46
C LEU A 4 28.62 -4.51 -52.14
N LEU A 5 27.60 -5.13 -51.54
CA LEU A 5 26.45 -4.44 -50.98
C LEU A 5 26.90 -3.63 -49.75
N PHE A 6 27.05 -2.32 -49.91
CA PHE A 6 27.23 -1.39 -48.80
C PHE A 6 25.97 -1.40 -47.93
N LYS A 7 26.03 -2.07 -46.78
CA LYS A 7 25.00 -1.99 -45.74
C LYS A 7 25.04 -0.58 -45.14
N SER A 8 24.01 0.24 -45.39
CA SER A 8 23.85 1.54 -44.73
C SER A 8 23.66 1.36 -43.24
N ASN A 9 24.73 1.48 -42.47
CA ASN A 9 24.65 1.64 -41.03
C ASN A 9 24.08 3.03 -40.75
N LYS A 10 22.83 3.10 -40.27
CA LYS A 10 22.23 4.36 -39.79
C LYS A 10 22.99 4.77 -38.53
N ALA A 11 23.97 5.67 -38.68
CA ALA A 11 24.61 6.32 -37.56
C ALA A 11 23.66 7.41 -37.04
N PHE A 12 23.23 7.29 -35.78
CA PHE A 12 22.48 8.36 -35.09
C PHE A 12 23.36 9.61 -35.00
N SER A 13 22.79 10.78 -35.26
CA SER A 13 23.52 12.03 -35.07
C SER A 13 23.73 12.30 -33.58
N LEU A 14 24.90 12.87 -33.21
CA LEU A 14 25.16 13.30 -31.84
C LEU A 14 24.11 14.30 -31.33
N ILE A 15 23.57 15.13 -32.23
CA ILE A 15 22.51 16.09 -31.87
C ILE A 15 21.18 15.38 -31.59
N GLU A 16 20.85 14.30 -32.32
CA GLU A 16 19.62 13.54 -32.09
C GLU A 16 19.66 12.91 -30.70
N LEU A 17 20.79 12.33 -30.32
CA LEU A 17 20.95 11.71 -29.01
C LEU A 17 20.93 12.77 -27.89
N LEU A 18 21.55 13.94 -28.11
CA LEU A 18 21.59 15.04 -27.14
C LEU A 18 20.19 15.58 -26.84
N VAL A 19 19.37 15.80 -27.87
CA VAL A 19 18.00 16.30 -27.70
C VAL A 19 17.13 15.27 -26.97
N VAL A 20 17.27 13.98 -27.29
CA VAL A 20 16.51 12.91 -26.62
C VAL A 20 16.83 12.86 -25.12
N VAL A 21 18.11 12.91 -24.75
CA VAL A 21 18.52 12.90 -23.34
C VAL A 21 18.02 14.16 -22.62
N ALA A 22 18.07 15.33 -23.27
CA ALA A 22 17.54 16.58 -22.70
C ALA A 22 16.03 16.50 -22.45
N LEU A 23 15.26 15.94 -23.38
CA LEU A 23 13.81 15.79 -23.23
C LEU A 23 13.44 14.77 -22.15
N ILE A 24 14.10 13.61 -22.11
CA ILE A 24 13.87 12.59 -21.06
C ILE A 24 14.24 13.15 -19.69
N GLY A 25 15.30 13.97 -19.60
CA GLY A 25 15.68 14.66 -18.37
C GLY A 25 14.55 15.50 -17.79
N ILE A 26 13.91 16.35 -18.61
CA ILE A 26 12.80 17.20 -18.17
C ILE A 26 11.57 16.36 -17.77
N LEU A 27 11.20 15.38 -18.60
CA LEU A 27 10.05 14.51 -18.34
C LEU A 27 10.22 13.68 -17.07
N SER A 28 11.43 13.19 -16.81
CA SER A 28 11.73 12.41 -15.61
C SER A 28 11.60 13.23 -14.33
N ALA A 29 12.08 14.48 -14.33
CA ALA A 29 11.99 15.38 -13.18
C ALA A 29 10.54 15.65 -12.75
N VAL A 30 9.65 15.92 -13.72
CA VAL A 30 8.22 16.13 -13.45
C VAL A 30 7.52 14.81 -13.12
N GLY A 31 7.90 13.71 -13.77
CA GLY A 31 7.31 12.39 -13.53
C GLY A 31 7.51 11.88 -12.10
N ILE A 32 8.69 12.09 -11.50
CA ILE A 32 9.01 11.58 -10.16
C ILE A 32 8.11 12.20 -9.07
N VAL A 33 7.90 13.52 -9.11
CA VAL A 33 7.09 14.21 -8.10
C VAL A 33 5.62 13.78 -8.17
N SER A 34 5.07 13.63 -9.38
CA SER A 34 3.70 13.14 -9.58
C SER A 34 3.55 11.68 -9.18
N TYR A 35 4.54 10.83 -9.49
CA TYR A 35 4.53 9.42 -9.15
C TYR A 35 4.55 9.17 -7.63
N SER A 36 5.35 9.95 -6.89
CA SER A 36 5.40 9.88 -5.42
C SER A 36 4.04 10.17 -4.77
N GLY A 37 3.32 11.20 -5.24
CA GLY A 37 1.98 11.50 -4.76
C GLY A 37 0.96 10.41 -5.08
N TYR A 38 1.01 9.85 -6.29
CA TYR A 38 0.10 8.78 -6.71
C TYR A 38 0.32 7.49 -5.90
N THR A 39 1.58 7.09 -5.72
CA THR A 39 1.93 5.89 -4.93
C THR A 39 1.54 6.03 -3.47
N LYS A 40 1.68 7.21 -2.85
CA LYS A 40 1.18 7.47 -1.49
C LYS A 40 -0.33 7.23 -1.40
N SER A 41 -1.10 7.81 -2.31
CA SER A 41 -2.57 7.65 -2.34
C SER A 41 -2.98 6.20 -2.61
N ALA A 42 -2.29 5.49 -3.51
CA ALA A 42 -2.54 4.09 -3.79
C ALA A 42 -2.28 3.20 -2.56
N LYS A 43 -1.16 3.41 -1.85
CA LYS A 43 -0.85 2.69 -0.60
C LYS A 43 -1.92 2.93 0.47
N GLN A 44 -2.38 4.17 0.62
CA GLN A 44 -3.45 4.48 1.55
C GLN A 44 -4.79 3.82 1.16
N LYS A 45 -5.10 3.73 -0.14
CA LYS A 45 -6.29 3.03 -0.63
C LYS A 45 -6.21 1.52 -0.40
N ASN A 46 -5.04 0.93 -0.59
CA ASN A 46 -4.81 -0.49 -0.26
C ASN A 46 -5.00 -0.73 1.24
N ALA A 47 -4.50 0.16 2.10
CA ALA A 47 -4.74 0.07 3.54
C ALA A 47 -6.23 0.13 3.90
N GLU A 48 -7.02 1.02 3.26
CA GLU A 48 -8.49 1.03 3.42
C GLU A 48 -9.12 -0.30 3.00
N LEU A 49 -8.68 -0.90 1.90
CA LEU A 49 -9.17 -2.21 1.46
C LEU A 49 -8.87 -3.29 2.49
N SER A 50 -7.62 -3.37 2.98
CA SER A 50 -7.23 -4.32 4.02
C SER A 50 -8.03 -4.14 5.32
N LEU A 51 -8.35 -2.91 5.72
CA LEU A 51 -9.23 -2.65 6.88
C LEU A 51 -10.63 -3.25 6.68
N ASN A 52 -11.16 -3.20 5.46
CA ASN A 52 -12.45 -3.84 5.15
C ASN A 52 -12.35 -5.37 5.20
N THR A 53 -11.26 -5.96 4.72
CA THR A 53 -11.04 -7.42 4.86
C THR A 53 -10.93 -7.84 6.33
N ILE A 54 -10.16 -7.11 7.14
CA ILE A 54 -10.05 -7.36 8.59
C ILE A 54 -11.41 -7.20 9.26
N ASN A 55 -12.24 -6.26 8.81
CA ASN A 55 -13.59 -6.08 9.33
C ASN A 55 -14.50 -7.29 9.06
N LEU A 56 -14.35 -7.94 7.91
CA LEU A 56 -15.07 -9.19 7.62
C LEU A 56 -14.55 -10.33 8.52
N GLY A 57 -13.23 -10.51 8.60
CA GLY A 57 -12.63 -11.52 9.48
C GLY A 57 -12.96 -11.32 10.95
N LEU A 58 -13.08 -10.08 11.43
CA LEU A 58 -13.51 -9.79 12.81
C LEU A 58 -14.97 -10.17 13.07
N GLN A 59 -15.85 -10.01 12.08
CA GLN A 59 -17.25 -10.45 12.19
C GLN A 59 -17.34 -11.97 12.22
N GLU A 60 -16.56 -12.66 11.40
CA GLU A 60 -16.44 -14.11 11.41
C GLU A 60 -15.88 -14.61 12.75
N TYR A 61 -14.81 -13.99 13.24
CA TYR A 61 -14.21 -14.29 14.53
C TYR A 61 -15.23 -14.13 15.67
N LYS A 62 -15.99 -13.02 15.68
CA LYS A 62 -17.05 -12.83 16.67
C LYS A 62 -18.17 -13.87 16.55
N SER A 63 -18.52 -14.28 15.34
CA SER A 63 -19.53 -15.33 15.12
C SER A 63 -19.06 -16.69 15.66
N SER A 64 -17.77 -17.00 15.53
CA SER A 64 -17.18 -18.27 15.98
C SER A 64 -16.87 -18.30 17.49
N PHE A 65 -16.29 -17.22 18.02
CA PHE A 65 -15.75 -17.16 19.39
C PHE A 65 -16.59 -16.31 20.36
N GLY A 66 -17.65 -15.65 19.88
CA GLY A 66 -18.56 -14.82 20.69
C GLY A 66 -18.02 -13.46 21.13
N SER A 67 -16.73 -13.15 20.86
CA SER A 67 -16.07 -11.88 21.20
C SER A 67 -15.14 -11.45 20.07
N TYR A 68 -14.83 -10.15 19.98
CA TYR A 68 -13.84 -9.66 19.00
C TYR A 68 -12.42 -9.99 19.43
N TYR A 69 -11.52 -10.09 18.46
CA TYR A 69 -10.10 -10.30 18.69
C TYR A 69 -9.44 -9.06 19.34
N THR A 70 -8.72 -9.26 20.45
CA THR A 70 -8.14 -8.16 21.27
C THR A 70 -6.62 -8.23 21.41
N GLU A 71 -5.96 -9.29 20.94
CA GLU A 71 -4.51 -9.50 21.15
C GLU A 71 -3.60 -8.75 20.17
N ALA A 72 -4.13 -7.80 19.42
CA ALA A 72 -3.41 -6.96 18.45
C ALA A 72 -3.66 -5.47 18.70
N SER A 73 -3.64 -5.02 19.96
CA SER A 73 -4.03 -3.66 20.36
C SER A 73 -3.06 -2.55 19.98
N THR A 74 -1.81 -2.87 19.63
CA THR A 74 -0.78 -1.90 19.24
C THR A 74 -0.41 -2.08 17.78
N CYS A 75 -0.38 -1.01 16.99
CA CYS A 75 -0.03 -1.10 15.57
C CYS A 75 1.48 -1.33 15.42
N ASN A 76 1.86 -2.59 15.17
CA ASN A 76 3.22 -3.04 14.93
C ASN A 76 3.20 -4.30 14.03
N SER A 77 4.34 -4.72 13.51
CA SER A 77 4.42 -5.88 12.61
C SER A 77 3.97 -7.20 13.24
N GLY A 78 4.15 -7.37 14.55
CA GLY A 78 3.67 -8.55 15.29
C GLY A 78 2.15 -8.60 15.41
N SER A 79 1.50 -7.44 15.61
CA SER A 79 0.04 -7.32 15.59
C SER A 79 -0.52 -7.61 14.21
N SER A 80 0.11 -7.10 13.14
CA SER A 80 -0.27 -7.46 11.76
C SER A 80 -0.20 -8.97 11.54
N ALA A 81 0.90 -9.63 11.95
CA ALA A 81 1.05 -11.08 11.80
C ALA A 81 -0.01 -11.86 12.59
N LYS A 82 -0.31 -11.45 13.82
CA LYS A 82 -1.37 -12.01 14.66
C LYS A 82 -2.76 -11.87 14.04
N ILE A 83 -3.05 -10.73 13.40
CA ILE A 83 -4.32 -10.50 12.70
C ILE A 83 -4.42 -11.45 11.50
N VAL A 84 -3.34 -11.57 10.73
CA VAL A 84 -3.28 -12.50 9.60
C VAL A 84 -3.59 -13.92 10.05
N THR A 85 -2.96 -14.42 11.11
CA THR A 85 -3.14 -15.83 11.52
C THR A 85 -4.46 -16.09 12.22
N ASN A 86 -4.95 -15.17 13.07
CA ASN A 86 -6.07 -15.44 13.96
C ASN A 86 -7.40 -14.83 13.50
N VAL A 87 -7.36 -13.85 12.59
CA VAL A 87 -8.56 -13.15 12.10
C VAL A 87 -8.78 -13.38 10.61
N LEU A 88 -7.71 -13.64 9.83
CA LEU A 88 -7.77 -13.82 8.38
C LEU A 88 -7.36 -15.24 7.93
N ASP A 89 -7.21 -16.19 8.87
CA ASP A 89 -6.84 -17.59 8.59
C ASP A 89 -5.60 -17.77 7.70
N GLY A 90 -4.67 -16.81 7.74
CA GLY A 90 -3.44 -16.84 6.94
C GLY A 90 -3.61 -16.50 5.45
N GLN A 91 -4.79 -16.03 5.01
CA GLN A 91 -5.08 -15.74 3.60
C GLN A 91 -4.51 -14.41 3.08
N ASP A 92 -4.08 -13.50 3.95
CA ASP A 92 -3.71 -12.13 3.57
C ASP A 92 -2.31 -11.78 4.07
N ASN A 93 -1.50 -11.08 3.26
CA ASN A 93 -0.16 -10.67 3.68
C ASN A 93 -0.12 -9.18 4.06
N LEU A 94 -0.43 -8.92 5.32
CA LEU A 94 -0.42 -7.59 5.93
C LEU A 94 0.97 -7.16 6.44
N THR A 95 1.97 -8.05 6.36
CA THR A 95 3.29 -7.86 6.99
C THR A 95 4.30 -7.17 6.06
N ASP A 96 4.12 -7.29 4.74
CA ASP A 96 4.96 -6.66 3.71
C ASP A 96 4.47 -5.26 3.28
N GLN A 97 3.49 -4.71 3.99
CA GLN A 97 2.88 -3.42 3.68
C GLN A 97 3.59 -2.28 4.42
N ASP A 98 3.56 -1.06 3.84
CA ASP A 98 4.01 0.15 4.54
C ASP A 98 3.15 0.51 5.78
N PHE A 99 2.00 -0.13 5.94
CA PHE A 99 1.07 0.06 7.04
C PHE A 99 1.09 -1.13 7.99
N GLN A 100 1.11 -0.84 9.28
CA GLN A 100 0.95 -1.81 10.36
C GLN A 100 -0.48 -1.76 10.88
N PHE A 101 -1.05 -2.92 11.20
CA PHE A 101 -2.45 -3.04 11.56
C PHE A 101 -2.61 -3.40 13.04
N CYS A 102 -3.64 -2.83 13.66
CA CYS A 102 -4.04 -3.15 15.02
C CYS A 102 -5.55 -3.12 15.20
N ILE A 103 -6.03 -3.83 16.20
CA ILE A 103 -7.43 -3.95 16.56
C ILE A 103 -7.55 -3.61 18.05
N SER A 104 -8.35 -2.60 18.35
CA SER A 104 -8.75 -2.27 19.71
C SER A 104 -10.24 -2.55 19.86
N ALA A 105 -10.59 -3.52 20.70
CA ALA A 105 -11.98 -3.86 20.98
C ALA A 105 -12.30 -3.72 22.48
N SER A 106 -13.49 -3.20 22.77
CA SER A 106 -13.99 -3.00 24.13
C SER A 106 -15.50 -3.31 24.16
N GLY A 107 -15.83 -4.49 24.70
CA GLY A 107 -17.20 -5.03 24.71
C GLY A 107 -17.74 -5.23 23.29
N SER A 108 -18.78 -4.46 22.95
CA SER A 108 -19.44 -4.52 21.63
C SER A 108 -18.79 -3.62 20.57
N ASN A 109 -17.88 -2.73 20.96
CA ASN A 109 -17.25 -1.78 20.05
C ASN A 109 -15.86 -2.28 19.65
N TYR A 110 -15.48 -2.04 18.40
CA TYR A 110 -14.11 -2.25 17.93
C TYR A 110 -13.69 -1.16 16.95
N THR A 111 -12.39 -0.92 16.93
CA THR A 111 -11.70 -0.04 15.98
C THR A 111 -10.54 -0.82 15.39
N ILE A 112 -10.49 -0.86 14.07
CA ILE A 112 -9.37 -1.41 13.30
C ILE A 112 -8.58 -0.22 12.81
N THR A 113 -7.27 -0.23 13.02
CA THR A 113 -6.39 0.89 12.68
C THR A 113 -5.25 0.40 11.81
N ALA A 114 -4.97 1.14 10.74
CA ALA A 114 -3.80 1.00 9.89
C ALA A 114 -2.91 2.23 10.10
N LYS A 115 -1.69 2.02 10.56
CA LYS A 115 -0.72 3.08 10.86
C LYS A 115 0.55 2.89 10.05
N ASN A 116 0.97 3.91 9.33
CA ASN A 116 2.25 3.94 8.67
C ASN A 116 3.31 4.52 9.63
N PRO A 117 4.32 3.75 10.07
CA PRO A 117 5.29 4.21 11.06
C PRO A 117 6.24 5.30 10.51
N THR A 118 6.43 5.36 9.19
CA THR A 118 7.35 6.31 8.54
C THR A 118 6.71 7.68 8.33
N THR A 119 5.43 7.72 7.96
CA THR A 119 4.70 8.96 7.63
C THR A 119 3.79 9.44 8.76
N GLY A 120 3.49 8.58 9.74
CA GLY A 120 2.52 8.85 10.80
C GLY A 120 1.05 8.84 10.33
N CYS A 121 0.80 8.54 9.05
CA CYS A 121 -0.56 8.43 8.51
C CYS A 121 -1.31 7.28 9.19
N GLU A 122 -2.46 7.61 9.76
CA GLU A 122 -3.34 6.67 10.45
C GLU A 122 -4.74 6.69 9.82
N ILE A 123 -5.22 5.51 9.49
CA ILE A 123 -6.56 5.27 8.94
C ILE A 123 -7.24 4.28 9.88
N SER A 124 -8.36 4.68 10.46
CA SER A 124 -9.13 3.88 11.40
C SER A 124 -10.53 3.62 10.86
N LEU A 125 -11.01 2.41 11.04
CA LEU A 125 -12.36 1.98 10.70
C LEU A 125 -13.03 1.45 11.96
N ASN A 126 -14.22 1.95 12.26
CA ASN A 126 -15.03 1.49 13.37
C ASN A 126 -16.25 0.70 12.85
N GLN A 127 -17.10 0.26 13.76
CA GLN A 127 -18.36 -0.44 13.46
C GLN A 127 -19.36 0.33 12.57
N THR A 128 -19.19 1.64 12.33
CA THR A 128 -20.03 2.38 11.37
C THR A 128 -19.48 2.32 9.94
N LEU A 129 -18.41 1.56 9.71
CA LEU A 129 -17.72 1.37 8.42
C LEU A 129 -17.23 2.68 7.79
N LYS A 130 -17.14 3.74 8.58
CA LYS A 130 -16.63 5.03 8.14
C LYS A 130 -15.13 5.07 8.40
N ALA A 131 -14.34 5.18 7.32
CA ALA A 131 -12.92 5.45 7.43
C ALA A 131 -12.68 6.85 8.00
N ILE A 132 -11.88 6.92 9.06
CA ILE A 132 -11.42 8.14 9.72
C ILE A 132 -9.91 8.23 9.48
N ARG A 133 -9.45 9.40 9.03
CA ARG A 133 -8.05 9.63 8.65
C ARG A 133 -7.50 10.77 9.51
N ASN A 134 -6.25 10.66 9.95
CA ASN A 134 -5.58 11.76 10.66
C ASN A 134 -5.00 12.80 9.67
N ASN A 135 -4.47 13.91 10.19
CA ASN A 135 -3.89 15.00 9.38
C ASN A 135 -2.51 14.67 8.77
N SER A 136 -1.99 13.47 9.04
CA SER A 136 -0.76 12.95 8.41
C SER A 136 -1.08 12.17 7.13
N CYS A 137 -2.37 11.83 6.95
CA CYS A 137 -2.99 11.44 5.71
C CYS A 137 -3.69 12.66 5.08
#